data_AF-A0A420WF49-F1
#
_entry.id   AF-A0A420WF49-F1
#
_cell.length_a   1.000
_cell.length_b   1.000
_cell.length_c   1.000
_cell.angle_alpha   90.00
_cell.angle_beta   90.00
_cell.angle_gamma   90.00
#
_symmetry.space_group_name_H-M   'P 1'
#
loop_
_entity.id
_entity.type
_entity.pdbx_description
1 polymer ?
#
loop_
_entity_poly.entity_id
_entity_poly.type
_entity_poly.pdbx_seq_one_letter_code
_entity_poly.pdbx_strand_id
1 'polypeptide(L)'
;MAAGSSNYTRGEMDVDSQSRSFGGFMGLTKYGGTAVALIVLMPTLVFAAGMAWLPALIATIVLGVIIGAVLKLKGLYYVSLIGTSVFVAIICVLLSLLAG
;
A
#
# COMPACT_ATOMS: atom_id res chain seq x y z
N MET A 1 -25.79 10.74 -37.71
CA MET A 1 -26.53 10.23 -36.54
C MET A 1 -27.29 11.40 -35.95
N ALA A 2 -28.62 11.31 -35.96
CA ALA A 2 -29.53 12.42 -35.73
C ALA A 2 -29.36 13.05 -34.34
N ALA A 3 -29.36 14.38 -34.31
CA ALA A 3 -29.48 15.18 -33.08
C ALA A 3 -30.90 15.00 -32.52
N GLY A 4 -31.11 13.90 -31.78
CA GLY A 4 -32.28 13.74 -30.93
C GLY A 4 -32.10 14.60 -29.69
N SER A 5 -33.00 15.54 -29.47
CA SER A 5 -33.13 16.28 -28.23
C SER A 5 -33.46 15.30 -27.10
N SER A 6 -32.45 14.72 -26.46
CA SER A 6 -32.62 14.12 -25.16
C SER A 6 -32.93 15.26 -24.19
N ASN A 7 -34.13 15.26 -23.61
CA ASN A 7 -34.43 16.11 -22.47
C ASN A 7 -33.58 15.61 -21.30
N TYR A 8 -32.31 16.03 -21.27
CA TYR A 8 -31.41 15.77 -20.19
C TYR A 8 -31.86 16.61 -19.00
N THR A 9 -32.42 15.95 -17.98
CA THR A 9 -32.70 16.58 -16.70
C THR A 9 -31.39 16.71 -15.94
N ARG A 10 -30.99 17.96 -15.64
CA ARG A 10 -29.78 18.24 -14.87
C ARG A 10 -29.82 17.45 -13.55
N GLY A 11 -28.83 16.58 -13.35
CA GLY A 11 -28.71 15.76 -12.14
C GLY A 11 -29.12 14.29 -12.32
N GLU A 12 -29.75 13.92 -13.43
CA GLU A 12 -30.07 12.52 -13.77
C GLU A 12 -29.04 11.88 -14.71
N MET A 13 -27.85 12.49 -14.84
CA MET A 13 -26.76 11.84 -15.56
C MET A 13 -26.36 10.57 -14.82
N ASP A 14 -26.21 9.47 -15.56
CA ASP A 14 -25.58 8.28 -15.02
C ASP A 14 -24.14 8.61 -14.62
N VAL A 15 -23.86 8.51 -13.32
CA VAL A 15 -22.54 8.76 -12.71
C VAL A 15 -21.86 7.48 -12.24
N ASP A 16 -22.36 6.30 -12.63
CA ASP A 16 -21.82 5.02 -12.19
C ASP A 16 -20.35 4.85 -12.61
N SER A 17 -20.01 5.27 -13.84
CA SER A 17 -18.63 5.21 -14.34
C SER A 17 -17.65 6.09 -13.55
N GLN A 18 -18.06 7.31 -13.20
CA GLN A 18 -17.25 8.27 -12.45
C GLN A 18 -17.13 7.84 -10.99
N SER A 19 -18.22 7.34 -10.40
CA SER A 19 -18.25 6.83 -9.01
C SER A 19 -17.34 5.62 -8.85
N ARG A 20 -17.38 4.68 -9.80
CA ARG A 20 -16.47 3.52 -9.81
C ARG A 20 -15.01 3.94 -9.99
N SER A 21 -14.74 4.90 -10.87
CA SER A 21 -13.38 5.42 -11.10
C SER A 21 -12.81 6.07 -9.85
N PHE A 22 -13.60 6.91 -9.17
CA PHE A 22 -13.19 7.54 -7.92
C PHE A 22 -12.99 6.52 -6.78
N GLY A 23 -13.87 5.52 -6.67
CA GLY A 23 -13.71 4.42 -5.73
C GLY A 23 -12.41 3.62 -5.97
N GLY A 24 -12.09 3.36 -7.24
CA GLY A 24 -10.83 2.72 -7.64
C GLY A 24 -9.60 3.57 -7.31
N PHE A 25 -9.63 4.86 -7.63
CA PHE A 25 -8.56 5.81 -7.32
C PHE A 25 -8.29 5.87 -5.81
N MET A 26 -9.33 6.08 -5.01
CA MET A 26 -9.23 6.12 -3.54
C MET A 26 -8.71 4.79 -2.97
N GLY A 27 -9.09 3.66 -3.57
CA GLY A 27 -8.52 2.35 -3.25
C GLY A 27 -7.01 2.36 -3.48
N LEU A 28 -6.57 2.65 -4.70
CA LEU A 28 -5.15 2.67 -5.08
C LEU A 28 -4.33 3.61 -4.19
N THR A 29 -4.82 4.80 -3.88
CA THR A 29 -4.12 5.77 -3.02
C THR A 29 -3.87 5.20 -1.62
N LYS A 30 -4.83 4.47 -1.03
CA LYS A 30 -4.64 3.85 0.30
C LYS A 30 -3.57 2.75 0.26
N TYR A 31 -3.62 1.87 -0.73
CA TYR A 31 -2.61 0.81 -0.88
C TYR A 31 -1.23 1.39 -1.20
N GLY A 32 -1.16 2.33 -2.14
CA GLY A 32 0.08 2.99 -2.56
C GLY A 32 0.72 3.80 -1.44
N GLY A 33 -0.05 4.61 -0.72
CA GLY A 33 0.46 5.42 0.40
C GLY A 33 1.04 4.55 1.52
N THR A 34 0.36 3.44 1.83
CA THR A 34 0.87 2.49 2.84
C THR A 34 2.14 1.79 2.36
N ALA A 35 2.21 1.39 1.08
CA ALA A 35 3.41 0.77 0.53
C ALA A 35 4.62 1.71 0.59
N VAL A 36 4.46 2.97 0.18
CA VAL A 36 5.52 3.98 0.24
C VAL A 36 5.98 4.21 1.69
N ALA A 37 5.05 4.32 2.64
CA ALA A 37 5.38 4.51 4.04
C ALA A 37 6.27 3.38 4.58
N LEU A 38 5.93 2.12 4.31
CA LEU A 38 6.71 0.97 4.79
C LEU A 38 8.08 0.84 4.10
N ILE A 39 8.14 1.12 2.79
CA ILE A 39 9.39 1.11 2.01
C ILE A 39 10.38 2.13 2.56
N VAL A 40 9.91 3.29 3.02
CA VAL A 40 10.78 4.33 3.59
C VAL A 40 11.09 4.04 5.07
N LEU A 41 10.15 3.50 5.84
CA LEU A 41 10.33 3.26 7.27
C LEU A 41 11.49 2.30 7.57
N MET A 42 11.56 1.17 6.86
CA MET A 42 12.56 0.13 7.16
C MET A 42 14.01 0.62 6.96
N PRO A 43 14.39 1.21 5.81
CA PRO A 43 15.72 1.81 5.64
C PRO A 43 16.00 2.93 6.64
N THR A 44 14.98 3.72 7.01
CA THR A 44 15.13 4.78 8.00
C THR A 44 15.52 4.21 9.37
N LEU A 45 14.88 3.12 9.80
CA LEU A 45 15.22 2.46 11.07
C LEU A 45 16.63 1.84 11.03
N VAL A 46 17.03 1.25 9.91
CA VAL A 46 18.34 0.60 9.79
C VAL A 46 19.47 1.61 9.67
N PHE A 47 19.37 2.55 8.73
CA PHE A 47 20.48 3.44 8.40
C PHE A 47 20.47 4.75 9.20
N ALA A 48 19.30 5.35 9.45
CA ALA A 48 19.22 6.63 10.15
C ALA A 48 19.19 6.45 11.67
N ALA A 49 18.45 5.45 12.18
CA ALA A 49 18.38 5.17 13.62
C ALA A 49 19.44 4.16 14.11
N GLY A 50 20.24 3.56 13.21
CA GLY A 50 21.30 2.63 13.57
C GLY A 50 20.80 1.31 14.19
N MET A 51 19.53 0.96 13.98
CA MET A 51 18.96 -0.27 14.51
C MET A 51 19.40 -1.48 13.69
N ALA A 52 19.60 -2.63 14.33
CA ALA A 52 19.84 -3.88 13.61
C ALA A 52 18.66 -4.20 12.66
N TRP A 53 18.97 -4.83 11.53
CA TRP A 53 17.98 -5.06 10.46
C TRP A 53 16.79 -5.93 10.91
N LEU A 54 17.01 -6.92 11.78
CA LEU A 54 15.98 -7.83 12.26
C LEU A 54 14.92 -7.13 13.14
N PRO A 55 15.28 -6.39 14.22
CA PRO A 55 14.30 -5.64 14.99
C PRO A 55 13.63 -4.52 14.19
N ALA A 56 14.35 -3.88 13.26
CA ALA A 56 13.76 -2.89 12.36
C ALA A 56 12.65 -3.51 11.49
N LEU A 57 12.89 -4.70 10.94
CA LEU A 57 11.90 -5.43 10.13
C LEU A 57 10.65 -5.79 10.95
N ILE A 58 10.82 -6.29 12.19
CA ILE A 58 9.70 -6.60 13.08
C ILE A 58 8.88 -5.34 13.39
N ALA A 59 9.53 -4.22 13.73
CA ALA A 59 8.84 -2.96 13.98
C ALA A 59 8.05 -2.48 12.76
N THR A 60 8.63 -2.63 11.57
CA THR A 60 7.97 -2.27 10.30
C THR A 60 6.73 -3.13 10.03
N ILE A 61 6.80 -4.45 10.29
CA ILE A 61 5.65 -5.36 10.16
C ILE A 61 4.54 -4.95 11.14
N VAL A 62 4.87 -4.73 12.40
CA VAL A 62 3.88 -4.36 13.43
C VAL A 62 3.18 -3.06 13.04
N LEU A 63 3.93 -2.04 12.62
CA LEU A 63 3.36 -0.78 12.16
C LEU A 63 2.46 -0.98 10.93
N GLY A 64 2.89 -1.78 9.96
CA GLY A 64 2.10 -2.07 8.76
C GLY A 64 0.79 -2.83 9.07
N VAL A 65 0.80 -3.76 10.03
CA VAL A 65 -0.43 -4.43 10.50
C VAL A 65 -1.38 -3.41 11.15
N ILE A 66 -0.86 -2.49 11.97
CA ILE A 66 -1.66 -1.42 12.59
C ILE A 66 -2.29 -0.52 11.52
N ILE A 67 -1.51 -0.08 10.53
CA ILE A 67 -2.02 0.75 9.43
C ILE A 67 -3.08 0.00 8.62
N GLY A 68 -2.85 -1.28 8.32
CA GLY A 68 -3.81 -2.14 7.64
C GLY A 68 -5.14 -2.25 8.38
N ALA A 69 -5.10 -2.35 9.71
CA ALA A 69 -6.28 -2.40 10.56
C ALA A 69 -7.03 -1.05 10.58
N VAL A 70 -6.31 0.06 10.75
CA VAL A 70 -6.89 1.42 10.78
C VAL A 70 -7.55 1.77 9.44
N LEU A 71 -6.91 1.43 8.32
CA LEU A 71 -7.43 1.71 6.98
C LEU A 71 -8.43 0.66 6.47
N LYS A 72 -8.71 -0.39 7.26
CA LYS A 72 -9.60 -1.51 6.93
C LYS A 72 -9.26 -2.15 5.58
N LEU A 73 -7.97 -2.41 5.34
CA LEU A 73 -7.50 -3.03 4.10
C LEU A 73 -7.87 -4.51 4.04
N LYS A 74 -8.06 -5.04 2.82
CA LYS A 74 -8.50 -6.42 2.59
C LYS A 74 -7.40 -7.43 2.93
N GLY A 75 -7.76 -8.70 3.07
CA GLY A 75 -6.82 -9.81 3.34
C GLY A 75 -5.59 -9.84 2.41
N LEU A 76 -5.77 -9.45 1.14
CA LEU A 76 -4.70 -9.35 0.15
C LEU A 76 -3.54 -8.43 0.59
N TYR A 77 -3.85 -7.37 1.36
CA TYR A 77 -2.85 -6.47 1.94
C TYR A 77 -1.90 -7.21 2.87
N TYR A 78 -2.44 -7.97 3.83
CA TYR A 78 -1.63 -8.69 4.81
C TYR A 78 -0.76 -9.76 4.16
N VAL A 79 -1.29 -10.44 3.13
CA VAL A 79 -0.51 -11.37 2.31
C VAL A 79 0.65 -10.65 1.62
N SER A 80 0.40 -9.49 1.02
CA SER A 80 1.47 -8.70 0.36
C SER A 80 2.51 -8.17 1.34
N LEU A 81 2.10 -7.80 2.56
CA LEU A 81 2.98 -7.33 3.62
C LEU A 81 3.89 -8.46 4.13
N ILE A 82 3.32 -9.63 4.40
CA ILE A 82 4.10 -10.80 4.84
C ILE A 82 5.02 -11.25 3.69
N GLY A 83 4.50 -11.36 2.47
CA GLY A 83 5.29 -11.77 1.29
C GLY A 83 6.50 -10.87 1.03
N THR A 84 6.31 -9.55 1.05
CA THR A 84 7.42 -8.59 0.89
C THR A 84 8.37 -8.61 2.08
N SER A 85 7.88 -8.80 3.30
CA SER A 85 8.75 -8.89 4.48
C SER A 85 9.68 -10.11 4.45
N VAL A 86 9.18 -11.27 3.99
CA VAL A 86 10.00 -12.49 3.82
C VAL A 86 11.05 -12.27 2.73
N PHE A 87 10.66 -11.66 1.61
CA PHE A 87 11.60 -11.32 0.53
C PHE A 87 12.73 -10.39 1.02
N VAL A 88 12.38 -9.33 1.77
CA VAL A 88 13.37 -8.42 2.38
C VAL A 88 14.25 -9.15 3.39
N ALA A 89 13.68 -10.02 4.23
CA ALA A 89 14.46 -10.80 5.19
C ALA A 89 15.50 -11.70 4.49
N ILE A 90 15.13 -12.36 3.39
CA ILE A 90 16.06 -13.18 2.60
C ILE A 90 17.21 -12.32 2.06
N ILE A 91 16.91 -11.15 1.51
CA ILE A 91 17.94 -10.22 1.00
C ILE A 91 18.86 -9.76 2.13
N CYS A 92 18.30 -9.37 3.28
CA CYS A 92 19.10 -8.93 4.43
C CYS A 92 20.02 -10.03 4.97
N VAL A 93 19.55 -11.29 4.98
CA VAL A 93 20.38 -12.45 5.36
C VAL A 93 21.52 -12.65 4.36
N LEU A 94 21.24 -12.64 3.05
CA LEU A 94 22.27 -12.78 2.02
C LEU A 94 23.33 -11.67 2.12
N LEU A 95 22.91 -10.42 2.34
CA LEU A 95 23.81 -9.30 2.55
C LEU A 95 24.65 -9.46 3.82
N SER A 96 24.04 -9.96 4.91
CA SER A 96 24.76 -10.21 6.17
C SER A 96 25.81 -11.32 6.02
N LEU A 97 25.52 -12.35 5.21
CA LEU A 97 26.47 -13.43 4.91
C LEU A 97 27.63 -12.98 4.01
N LEU A 98 27.41 -11.99 3.15
CA LEU A 98 28.43 -11.42 2.27
C LEU A 98 29.29 -10.34 2.96
N ALA A 99 28.75 -9.72 4.02
CA ALA A 99 29.44 -8.71 4.81
C ALA A 99 30.24 -9.29 6.00
N GLY A 100 30.14 -10.59 6.25
CA GLY A 100 30.98 -11.34 7.19
C GLY A 100 32.21 -11.92 6.51
#